data_AF-A0A7Y6D330-F1
#
_entry.id   AF-A0A7Y6D330-F1
#
_cell.length_a   1.000
_cell.length_b   1.000
_cell.length_c   1.000
_cell.angle_alpha   90.00
_cell.angle_beta   90.00
_cell.angle_gamma   90.00
#
_symmetry.space_group_name_H-M   'P 1'
#
loop_
_entity.id
_entity.type
_entity.pdbx_description
1 polymer ?
#
loop_
_entity_poly.entity_id
_entity_poly.type
_entity_poly.pdbx_seq_one_letter_code
_entity_poly.pdbx_strand_id
1 'polypeptide(L)'
;MSDQIVHALALDPYTGFRDVDQAQWANLEMLLEDTAPSDLATAVRTFVSAGSSAVIGIFEANRLWASLIVSVDNTGKPASVSTLRGPAAAAGADMAQAANEAVRWVQAHLGSCSLGFFVDKVHAEALLRASDKATAIRTASASGRLVLSPVPPALAIALA
;
A
#
# COMPACT_ATOMS: atom_id res chain seq x y z
N MET A 1 6.69 -17.56 8.46
CA MET A 1 6.20 -16.25 7.96
C MET A 1 4.82 -16.10 8.53
N SER A 2 4.51 -14.99 9.21
CA SER A 2 3.18 -14.79 9.76
C SER A 2 2.20 -14.60 8.60
N ASP A 3 1.13 -15.37 8.56
CA ASP A 3 0.08 -15.29 7.52
C ASP A 3 -0.88 -14.10 7.77
N GLN A 4 -0.58 -13.18 8.69
CA GLN A 4 -1.51 -12.09 9.05
C GLN A 4 -1.91 -11.22 7.86
N ILE A 5 -0.97 -10.80 7.02
CA ILE A 5 -1.27 -9.97 5.84
C ILE A 5 -2.02 -10.80 4.78
N VAL A 6 -1.68 -12.08 4.63
CA VAL A 6 -2.34 -13.01 3.71
C VAL A 6 -3.79 -13.24 4.11
N HIS A 7 -4.03 -13.47 5.40
CA HIS A 7 -5.35 -13.60 5.99
C HIS A 7 -6.14 -12.29 5.90
N ALA A 8 -5.51 -11.15 6.19
CA ALA A 8 -6.14 -9.84 6.08
C ALA A 8 -6.55 -9.50 4.64
N LEU A 9 -5.80 -9.96 3.65
CA LEU A 9 -6.14 -9.81 2.24
C LEU A 9 -7.03 -10.93 1.68
N ALA A 10 -7.30 -11.97 2.48
CA ALA A 10 -8.00 -13.18 2.06
C ALA A 10 -7.41 -13.76 0.76
N LEU A 11 -6.08 -13.79 0.66
CA LEU A 11 -5.37 -14.37 -0.49
C LEU A 11 -5.60 -15.89 -0.55
N ASP A 12 -5.70 -16.40 -1.77
CA ASP A 12 -5.68 -17.84 -1.98
C ASP A 12 -4.28 -18.41 -1.63
N PRO A 13 -4.23 -19.54 -0.90
CA PRO A 13 -2.98 -20.09 -0.36
C PRO A 13 -1.95 -20.48 -1.42
N TYR A 14 -2.34 -20.62 -2.69
CA TYR A 14 -1.44 -20.96 -3.80
C TYR A 14 -0.89 -19.73 -4.54
N THR A 15 -1.33 -18.52 -4.19
CA THR A 15 -1.05 -17.28 -4.95
C THR A 15 -0.26 -16.22 -4.18
N GLY A 16 0.07 -16.48 -2.91
CA GLY A 16 0.34 -15.43 -1.93
C GLY A 16 1.54 -14.53 -2.20
N PHE A 17 2.72 -15.05 -2.52
CA PHE A 17 3.96 -14.28 -2.39
C PHE A 17 4.80 -14.25 -3.65
N ARG A 18 5.19 -13.04 -4.07
CA ARG A 18 6.23 -12.83 -5.06
C ARG A 18 7.24 -11.84 -4.54
N ASP A 19 8.53 -12.19 -4.60
CA ASP A 19 9.62 -11.24 -4.40
C ASP A 19 9.52 -10.34 -3.15
N VAL A 20 9.16 -10.92 -2.03
CA VAL A 20 9.05 -10.22 -0.73
C VAL A 20 10.44 -9.94 -0.17
N ASP A 21 10.65 -8.72 0.29
CA ASP A 21 11.76 -8.32 1.16
C ASP A 21 11.36 -8.58 2.62
N GLN A 22 12.15 -9.40 3.33
CA GLN A 22 11.79 -9.85 4.67
C GLN A 22 11.80 -8.72 5.71
N ALA A 23 12.67 -7.72 5.56
CA ALA A 23 12.75 -6.62 6.52
C ALA A 23 11.53 -5.69 6.38
N GLN A 24 11.17 -5.34 5.14
CA GLN A 24 9.95 -4.58 4.87
C GLN A 24 8.70 -5.34 5.31
N TRP A 25 8.68 -6.67 5.11
CA TRP A 25 7.57 -7.51 5.52
C TRP A 25 7.37 -7.54 7.04
N ALA A 26 8.44 -7.73 7.81
CA ALA A 26 8.39 -7.68 9.27
C ALA A 26 7.89 -6.31 9.78
N ASN A 27 8.27 -5.22 9.11
CA ASN A 27 7.78 -3.88 9.42
C ASN A 27 6.27 -3.74 9.16
N LEU A 28 5.74 -4.32 8.07
CA LEU A 28 4.29 -4.35 7.83
C LEU A 28 3.54 -5.17 8.88
N GLU A 29 4.07 -6.33 9.27
CA GLU A 29 3.48 -7.17 10.32
C GLU A 29 3.37 -6.38 11.64
N MET A 30 4.45 -5.69 12.05
CA MET A 30 4.43 -4.81 13.22
C MET A 30 3.42 -3.67 13.11
N LEU A 31 3.30 -3.05 11.92
CA LEU A 31 2.36 -1.96 11.70
C LEU A 31 0.89 -2.43 11.80
N LEU A 32 0.62 -3.67 11.40
CA LEU A 32 -0.73 -4.23 11.29
C LEU A 32 -1.17 -5.03 12.52
N GLU A 33 -0.31 -5.21 13.53
CA GLU A 33 -0.56 -6.06 14.70
C GLU A 33 -1.90 -5.74 15.41
N ASP A 34 -2.24 -4.45 15.52
CA ASP A 34 -3.48 -3.95 16.15
C ASP A 34 -4.61 -3.63 15.15
N THR A 35 -4.45 -3.97 13.86
CA THR A 35 -5.42 -3.62 12.81
C THR A 35 -6.43 -4.75 12.59
N ALA A 36 -7.71 -4.40 12.46
CA ALA A 36 -8.75 -5.36 12.09
C ALA A 36 -8.46 -6.00 10.71
N PRO A 37 -8.31 -7.33 10.59
CA PRO A 37 -7.90 -7.99 9.35
C PRO A 37 -8.84 -7.72 8.15
N SER A 38 -10.13 -7.48 8.38
CA SER A 38 -11.15 -7.29 7.34
C SER A 38 -11.03 -5.97 6.58
N ASP A 39 -10.38 -4.97 7.15
CA ASP A 39 -10.38 -3.61 6.61
C ASP A 39 -9.49 -3.52 5.37
N LEU A 40 -8.40 -4.29 5.34
CA LEU A 40 -7.44 -4.26 4.23
C LEU A 40 -8.01 -4.95 2.96
N ALA A 41 -8.59 -6.14 3.08
CA ALA A 41 -9.26 -6.79 1.94
C ALA A 41 -10.41 -5.93 1.39
N THR A 42 -11.18 -5.29 2.26
CA THR A 42 -12.27 -4.39 1.86
C THR A 42 -11.71 -3.20 1.10
N ALA A 43 -10.71 -2.52 1.65
CA ALA A 43 -10.07 -1.38 0.99
C ALA A 43 -9.51 -1.75 -0.39
N VAL A 44 -8.83 -2.89 -0.51
CA VAL A 44 -8.29 -3.35 -1.80
C VAL A 44 -9.41 -3.58 -2.81
N ARG A 45 -10.48 -4.30 -2.43
CA ARG A 45 -11.61 -4.56 -3.33
C ARG A 45 -12.37 -3.30 -3.74
N THR A 46 -12.43 -2.30 -2.86
CA THR A 46 -13.15 -1.05 -3.11
C THR A 46 -12.33 -0.09 -3.99
N PHE A 47 -11.02 -0.01 -3.79
CA PHE A 47 -10.22 1.06 -4.38
C PHE A 47 -9.25 0.60 -5.48
N VAL A 48 -8.96 -0.69 -5.61
CA VAL A 48 -8.04 -1.20 -6.63
C VAL A 48 -8.83 -1.75 -7.80
N SER A 49 -8.61 -1.21 -9.00
CA SER A 49 -9.29 -1.65 -10.21
C SER A 49 -8.94 -3.09 -10.57
N ALA A 50 -9.90 -3.87 -11.07
CA ALA A 50 -9.65 -5.22 -11.56
C ALA A 50 -8.55 -5.26 -12.64
N GLY A 51 -7.69 -6.27 -12.60
CA GLY A 51 -6.56 -6.44 -13.53
C GLY A 51 -5.42 -5.42 -13.33
N SER A 52 -5.35 -4.79 -12.16
CA SER A 52 -4.34 -3.78 -11.84
C SER A 52 -3.64 -4.08 -10.52
N SER A 53 -2.71 -3.21 -10.14
CA SER A 53 -1.99 -3.27 -8.87
C SER A 53 -2.18 -1.99 -8.07
N ALA A 54 -2.07 -2.13 -6.75
CA ALA A 54 -1.87 -1.03 -5.83
C ALA A 54 -0.47 -1.12 -5.21
N VAL A 55 0.13 0.04 -4.97
CA VAL A 55 1.38 0.15 -4.23
C VAL A 55 1.18 1.02 -3.00
N ILE A 56 1.57 0.48 -1.86
CA ILE A 56 1.55 1.15 -0.57
C ILE A 56 3.00 1.31 -0.12
N GLY A 57 3.41 2.51 0.24
CA GLY A 57 4.73 2.79 0.80
C GLY A 57 4.64 3.55 2.11
N ILE A 58 5.32 3.05 3.13
CA ILE A 58 5.42 3.67 4.45
C ILE A 58 6.83 4.23 4.61
N PHE A 59 6.92 5.53 4.91
CA PHE A 59 8.20 6.22 5.07
C PHE A 59 8.50 6.52 6.54
N GLU A 60 9.74 6.28 6.95
CA GLU A 60 10.28 6.73 8.24
C GLU A 60 11.49 7.62 7.95
N ALA A 61 11.44 8.88 8.39
CA ALA A 61 12.51 9.86 8.16
C ALA A 61 12.99 9.94 6.68
N ASN A 62 12.03 10.01 5.73
CA ASN A 62 12.26 10.05 4.27
C ASN A 62 12.95 8.80 3.69
N ARG A 63 12.91 7.68 4.40
CA ARG A 63 13.34 6.37 3.88
C ARG A 63 12.14 5.45 3.79
N LEU A 64 12.07 4.66 2.73
CA LEU A 64 11.05 3.62 2.62
C LEU A 64 11.29 2.60 3.74
N TRP A 65 10.41 2.59 4.72
CA TRP A 65 10.47 1.71 5.88
C TRP A 65 9.78 0.37 5.60
N ALA A 66 8.65 0.43 4.90
CA ALA A 66 7.91 -0.74 4.47
C ALA A 66 7.17 -0.46 3.17
N SER A 67 6.91 -1.49 2.37
CA SER A 67 6.03 -1.37 1.21
C SER A 67 5.24 -2.63 0.99
N LEU A 68 4.04 -2.46 0.45
CA LEU A 68 3.16 -3.55 0.05
C LEU A 68 2.66 -3.26 -1.35
N ILE A 69 2.86 -4.20 -2.26
CA ILE A 69 2.22 -4.18 -3.57
C ILE A 69 1.17 -5.28 -3.58
N VAL A 70 -0.06 -4.93 -3.92
CA VAL A 70 -1.16 -5.87 -4.06
C VAL A 70 -1.59 -5.87 -5.52
N SER A 71 -1.47 -7.00 -6.20
CA SER A 71 -2.02 -7.17 -7.55
C SER A 71 -3.37 -7.88 -7.45
N VAL A 72 -4.36 -7.36 -8.16
CA VAL A 72 -5.71 -7.95 -8.24
C VAL A 72 -5.95 -8.55 -9.63
N ASP A 73 -6.65 -9.68 -9.66
CA ASP A 73 -7.04 -10.33 -10.90
C ASP A 73 -8.15 -9.54 -11.63
N ASN A 74 -8.56 -10.03 -12.80
CA ASN A 74 -9.64 -9.43 -13.60
C ASN A 74 -11.03 -9.51 -12.93
N THR A 75 -11.15 -10.21 -11.79
CA THR A 75 -12.37 -10.25 -10.97
C THR A 75 -12.29 -9.28 -9.78
N GLY A 76 -11.18 -8.57 -9.60
CA GLY A 76 -10.95 -7.65 -8.49
C GLY A 76 -10.54 -8.35 -7.18
N LYS A 77 -10.18 -9.63 -7.23
CA LYS A 77 -9.70 -10.36 -6.05
C LYS A 77 -8.19 -10.22 -5.92
N PRO A 78 -7.65 -10.05 -4.70
CA PRO A 78 -6.21 -10.12 -4.46
C PRO A 78 -5.64 -11.42 -5.01
N ALA A 79 -4.66 -11.30 -5.91
CA ALA A 79 -4.07 -12.40 -6.65
C ALA A 79 -2.59 -12.62 -6.30
N SER A 80 -1.89 -11.58 -5.83
CA SER A 80 -0.54 -11.72 -5.28
C SER A 80 -0.18 -10.52 -4.42
N VAL A 81 0.76 -10.75 -3.49
CA VAL A 81 1.45 -9.66 -2.79
C VAL A 81 2.95 -9.72 -2.98
N SER A 82 3.55 -8.54 -3.01
CA SER A 82 4.99 -8.34 -3.11
C SER A 82 5.41 -7.06 -2.37
N THR A 83 6.71 -6.78 -2.33
CA THR A 83 7.27 -5.53 -1.79
C THR A 83 8.10 -4.85 -2.88
N LEU A 84 8.25 -3.52 -2.82
CA LEU A 84 9.18 -2.80 -3.70
C LEU A 84 10.62 -3.25 -3.45
N ARG A 85 11.38 -3.41 -4.53
CA ARG A 85 12.81 -3.77 -4.50
C ARG A 85 13.66 -2.77 -5.28
N GLY A 86 14.96 -2.79 -4.99
CA GLY A 86 15.98 -2.12 -5.80
C GLY A 86 16.00 -0.61 -5.64
N PRO A 87 16.39 0.15 -6.69
CA PRO A 87 16.52 1.62 -6.62
C PRO A 87 15.24 2.34 -6.20
N ALA A 88 14.06 1.76 -6.51
CA ALA A 88 12.76 2.29 -6.08
C ALA A 88 12.55 2.25 -4.55
N ALA A 89 13.37 1.49 -3.82
CA ALA A 89 13.44 1.46 -2.36
C ALA A 89 14.70 2.18 -1.81
N ALA A 90 15.61 2.64 -2.67
CA ALA A 90 16.88 3.23 -2.27
C ALA A 90 16.70 4.72 -1.92
N ALA A 91 17.09 5.06 -0.69
CA ALA A 91 16.85 6.34 -0.04
C ALA A 91 17.65 7.52 -0.60
N GLY A 92 17.02 8.71 -0.57
CA GLY A 92 17.65 10.00 -0.81
C GLY A 92 16.72 11.07 -1.41
N ALA A 93 15.60 10.63 -1.97
CA ALA A 93 14.64 11.51 -2.63
C ALA A 93 13.43 11.86 -1.73
N ASP A 94 12.77 12.98 -2.04
CA ASP A 94 11.50 13.37 -1.42
C ASP A 94 10.41 12.29 -1.63
N MET A 95 9.44 12.19 -0.71
CA MET A 95 8.39 11.15 -0.74
C MET A 95 7.64 11.13 -2.07
N ALA A 96 7.39 12.30 -2.68
CA ALA A 96 6.70 12.39 -3.97
C ALA A 96 7.52 11.80 -5.12
N GLN A 97 8.84 11.98 -5.10
CA GLN A 97 9.72 11.38 -6.11
C GLN A 97 9.78 9.86 -5.94
N ALA A 98 9.98 9.38 -4.71
CA ALA A 98 10.00 7.95 -4.42
C ALA A 98 8.66 7.27 -4.77
N ALA A 99 7.53 7.94 -4.50
CA ALA A 99 6.21 7.49 -4.91
C ALA A 99 6.09 7.32 -6.43
N ASN A 100 6.54 8.32 -7.20
CA ASN A 100 6.52 8.25 -8.66
C ASN A 100 7.40 7.14 -9.22
N GLU A 101 8.59 6.93 -8.64
CA GLU A 101 9.50 5.85 -9.04
C GLU A 101 8.91 4.47 -8.72
N ALA A 102 8.30 4.31 -7.55
CA ALA A 102 7.61 3.10 -7.14
C ALA A 102 6.45 2.75 -8.08
N VAL A 103 5.58 3.71 -8.40
CA VAL A 103 4.48 3.52 -9.34
C VAL A 103 4.99 3.11 -10.72
N ARG A 104 6.03 3.78 -11.23
CA ARG A 104 6.65 3.44 -12.52
C ARG A 104 7.24 2.04 -12.50
N TRP A 105 7.88 1.65 -11.40
CA TRP A 105 8.41 0.29 -11.24
C TRP A 105 7.30 -0.75 -11.31
N VAL A 106 6.19 -0.54 -10.58
CA VAL A 106 5.02 -1.43 -10.62
C VAL A 106 4.44 -1.50 -12.02
N GLN A 107 4.29 -0.34 -12.68
CA GLN A 107 3.81 -0.28 -14.07
C GLN A 107 4.66 -1.08 -15.05
N ALA A 108 5.99 -1.03 -14.90
CA ALA A 108 6.92 -1.72 -15.78
C ALA A 108 6.99 -3.23 -15.52
N HIS A 109 6.82 -3.69 -14.28
CA HIS A 109 7.06 -5.09 -13.91
C HIS A 109 5.78 -5.91 -13.69
N LEU A 110 4.71 -5.25 -13.24
CA LEU A 110 3.47 -5.90 -12.77
C LEU A 110 2.23 -5.45 -13.55
N GLY A 111 2.39 -4.56 -14.54
CA GLY A 111 1.30 -4.03 -15.34
C GLY A 111 0.62 -2.83 -14.68
N SER A 112 -0.63 -2.54 -15.05
CA SER A 112 -1.28 -1.28 -14.64
C SER A 112 -1.29 -1.07 -13.13
N CYS A 113 -1.01 0.17 -12.69
CA CYS A 113 -1.09 0.59 -11.30
C CYS A 113 -2.28 1.56 -11.17
N SER A 114 -3.29 1.21 -10.39
CA SER A 114 -4.51 2.02 -10.23
C SER A 114 -4.57 2.82 -8.93
N LEU A 115 -3.74 2.45 -7.95
CA LEU A 115 -3.61 3.14 -6.68
C LEU A 115 -2.14 3.20 -6.25
N GLY A 116 -1.65 4.39 -5.93
CA GLY A 116 -0.43 4.54 -5.14
C GLY A 116 -0.73 5.31 -3.87
N PHE A 117 -0.37 4.72 -2.72
CA PHE A 117 -0.62 5.25 -1.39
C PHE A 117 0.69 5.33 -0.62
N PHE A 118 1.23 6.53 -0.44
CA PHE A 118 2.52 6.71 0.20
C PHE A 118 2.38 7.67 1.37
N VAL A 119 2.74 7.23 2.57
CA VAL A 119 2.49 7.98 3.81
C VAL A 119 3.69 7.85 4.74
N ASP A 120 3.93 8.81 5.63
CA ASP A 120 4.88 8.58 6.70
C ASP A 120 4.30 7.65 7.78
N LYS A 121 5.18 7.02 8.53
CA LYS A 121 4.83 6.02 9.54
C LYS A 121 3.89 6.55 10.62
N VAL A 122 4.06 7.79 11.09
CA VAL A 122 3.21 8.34 12.15
C VAL A 122 1.77 8.47 11.68
N HIS A 123 1.57 8.96 10.44
CA HIS A 123 0.23 9.07 9.88
C HIS A 123 -0.34 7.71 9.43
N ALA A 124 0.50 6.74 9.06
CA ALA A 124 0.07 5.37 8.80
C ALA A 124 -0.53 4.72 10.07
N GLU A 125 0.17 4.82 11.20
CA GLU A 125 -0.31 4.31 12.48
C GLU A 125 -1.61 5.02 12.93
N ALA A 126 -1.65 6.35 12.78
CA ALA A 126 -2.84 7.13 13.09
C ALA A 126 -4.04 6.72 12.21
N LEU A 127 -3.81 6.49 10.90
CA LEU A 127 -4.83 6.02 9.98
C LEU A 127 -5.38 4.66 10.40
N LEU A 128 -4.52 3.71 10.75
CA LEU A 128 -4.92 2.36 11.15
C LEU A 128 -5.75 2.36 12.44
N ARG A 129 -5.46 3.26 13.37
CA ARG A 129 -6.23 3.43 14.63
C ARG A 129 -7.49 4.30 14.48
N ALA A 130 -7.59 5.11 13.44
CA ALA A 130 -8.72 6.03 13.27
C ALA A 130 -10.03 5.28 13.00
N SER A 131 -11.11 5.67 13.68
CA SER A 131 -12.46 5.22 13.32
C SER A 131 -12.94 5.88 12.02
N ASP A 132 -12.54 7.15 11.80
CA ASP A 132 -12.79 7.88 10.55
C ASP A 132 -11.50 7.92 9.70
N LYS A 133 -11.39 6.94 8.80
CA LYS A 133 -10.25 6.82 7.88
C LYS A 133 -10.14 8.01 6.93
N ALA A 134 -11.27 8.56 6.46
CA ALA A 134 -11.28 9.66 5.50
C ALA A 134 -10.69 10.95 6.11
N THR A 135 -11.06 11.24 7.37
CA THR A 135 -10.48 12.38 8.10
C THR A 135 -8.99 12.19 8.40
N ALA A 136 -8.54 10.99 8.73
CA ALA A 136 -7.12 10.70 8.91
C ALA A 136 -6.32 10.89 7.60
N ILE A 137 -6.85 10.42 6.46
CA ILE A 137 -6.24 10.61 5.14
C ILE A 137 -6.16 12.10 4.78
N ARG A 138 -7.25 12.86 4.97
CA ARG A 138 -7.24 14.31 4.71
C ARG A 138 -6.23 15.06 5.58
N THR A 139 -6.09 14.67 6.84
CA THR A 139 -5.10 15.24 7.77
C THR A 139 -3.67 14.97 7.30
N ALA A 140 -3.36 13.73 6.93
CA ALA A 140 -2.05 13.37 6.40
C ALA A 140 -1.73 14.13 5.09
N SER A 141 -2.73 14.25 4.20
CA SER A 141 -2.62 15.04 2.96
C SER A 141 -2.32 16.52 3.24
N ALA A 142 -3.09 17.15 4.14
CA ALA A 142 -2.93 18.56 4.50
C ALA A 142 -1.56 18.86 5.15
N SER A 143 -0.95 17.88 5.81
CA SER A 143 0.38 18.00 6.40
C SER A 143 1.53 17.77 5.40
N GLY A 144 1.23 17.45 4.14
CA GLY A 144 2.23 17.08 3.13
C GLY A 144 2.91 15.74 3.41
N ARG A 145 2.31 14.89 4.25
CA ARG A 145 2.86 13.60 4.66
C ARG A 145 2.16 12.40 4.02
N LEU A 146 1.35 12.67 3.00
CA LEU A 146 0.69 11.67 2.18
C LEU A 146 0.82 12.07 0.71
N VAL A 147 1.19 11.11 -0.11
CA VAL A 147 1.14 11.19 -1.57
C VAL A 147 0.18 10.10 -2.07
N LEU A 148 -0.87 10.53 -2.76
CA LEU A 148 -1.79 9.65 -3.46
C LEU A 148 -1.58 9.82 -4.97
N SER A 149 -1.03 8.82 -5.63
CA SER A 149 -0.83 8.85 -7.07
C SER A 149 -0.51 7.45 -7.61
N PRO A 150 -1.26 6.91 -8.59
CA PRO A 150 -2.54 7.43 -9.08
C PRO A 150 -3.63 7.33 -8.02
N VAL A 151 -4.66 8.18 -8.13
CA VAL A 151 -5.83 8.15 -7.24
C VAL A 151 -7.00 7.53 -7.99
N PRO A 152 -7.54 6.39 -7.53
CA PRO A 152 -8.71 5.81 -8.15
C PRO A 152 -9.94 6.73 -7.92
N PRO A 153 -10.87 6.86 -8.87
CA PRO A 153 -12.02 7.76 -8.74
C PRO A 153 -12.86 7.51 -7.48
N ALA A 154 -13.01 6.24 -7.08
CA ALA A 154 -13.73 5.87 -5.87
C ALA A 154 -13.11 6.47 -4.60
N LEU A 155 -11.76 6.50 -4.52
CA LEU A 155 -11.07 7.13 -3.40
C LEU A 155 -11.17 8.66 -3.47
N ALA A 156 -11.08 9.24 -4.67
CA ALA A 156 -11.25 10.69 -4.84
C ALA A 156 -12.64 11.17 -4.36
N ILE A 157 -13.70 10.40 -4.66
CA ILE A 157 -15.07 10.68 -4.20
C ILE A 157 -15.18 10.51 -2.67
N ALA A 158 -14.56 9.47 -2.10
CA ALA A 158 -14.60 9.22 -0.67
C ALA A 158 -13.85 10.28 0.18
N LEU A 159 -12.97 11.08 -0.45
CA LEU A 159 -12.17 12.11 0.20
C LEU A 159 -12.66 13.54 -0.05
N ALA A 160 -13.65 13.73 -0.94
CA ALA A 160 -14.28 15.01 -1.23
C ALA A 160 -15.18 15.47 -0.07
#